data_AF-A0A930SFC0-F1
#
_entry.id   AF-A0A930SFC0-F1
#
_cell.length_a   1.000
_cell.length_b   1.000
_cell.length_c   1.000
_cell.angle_alpha   90.00
_cell.angle_beta   90.00
_cell.angle_gamma   90.00
#
_symmetry.space_group_name_H-M   'P 1'
#
loop_
_entity.id
_entity.type
_entity.pdbx_description
1 polymer ?
#
loop_
_entity_poly.entity_id
_entity_poly.type
_entity_poly.pdbx_seq_one_letter_code
_entity_poly.pdbx_strand_id
1 'polypeptide(L)'
;MRIDIVSLFPEFFDAFFSHSIIKRAIEAERLSMGVTNPRDFSHNKHGQVDDTPYGGGAGMLMMAPPIFEAVESVIAQYDSETNSAYSIDEMCDEMSLIGNPSESIRRRVIFMGPTGQP
;
A
#
# COMPACT_ATOMS: atom_id res chain seq x y z
N MET A 1 3.56 6.85 11.67
CA MET A 1 2.76 6.99 10.43
C MET A 1 3.25 5.97 9.43
N ARG A 2 2.37 5.32 8.66
CA ARG A 2 2.75 4.36 7.60
C ARG A 2 2.27 4.85 6.24
N ILE A 3 3.14 4.77 5.23
CA ILE A 3 2.84 5.13 3.84
C ILE A 3 3.34 4.00 2.94
N ASP A 4 2.42 3.31 2.28
CA ASP A 4 2.75 2.29 1.28
C ASP A 4 2.47 2.81 -0.12
N ILE A 5 3.36 2.47 -1.04
CA ILE A 5 3.33 2.92 -2.43
C ILE A 5 3.20 1.69 -3.33
N VAL A 6 2.30 1.75 -4.30
CA VAL A 6 2.19 0.72 -5.33
C VAL A 6 2.77 1.28 -6.63
N SER A 7 3.86 0.70 -7.12
CA SER A 7 4.60 1.22 -8.28
C SER A 7 5.23 0.10 -9.09
N LEU A 8 5.27 0.26 -10.42
CA LEU A 8 6.02 -0.62 -11.32
C LEU A 8 7.54 -0.45 -11.24
N PHE A 9 7.99 0.65 -10.64
CA PHE A 9 9.40 1.04 -10.52
C PHE A 9 9.72 1.30 -9.04
N PRO A 10 9.81 0.25 -8.21
CA PRO A 10 10.12 0.39 -6.79
C PRO A 10 11.46 1.10 -6.53
N GLU A 11 12.47 0.85 -7.37
CA GLU A 11 13.82 1.41 -7.27
C GLU A 11 13.87 2.94 -7.35
N PHE A 12 12.84 3.57 -7.92
CA PHE A 12 12.73 5.03 -7.99
C PHE A 12 12.63 5.66 -6.59
N PHE A 13 12.12 4.91 -5.61
CA PHE A 13 11.91 5.40 -4.25
C PHE A 13 13.12 5.21 -3.33
N ASP A 14 14.13 4.44 -3.73
CA ASP A 14 15.32 4.19 -2.89
C ASP A 14 16.03 5.50 -2.53
N ALA A 15 16.20 6.39 -3.50
CA ALA A 15 16.78 7.71 -3.29
C ALA A 15 15.89 8.58 -2.38
N PHE A 16 14.57 8.47 -2.53
CA PHE A 16 13.62 9.22 -1.71
C PHE A 16 13.66 8.80 -0.24
N PHE A 17 13.80 7.50 0.04
CA PHE A 17 13.87 6.98 1.41
C PHE A 17 15.22 7.23 2.08
N SER A 18 16.31 7.29 1.31
CA SER A 18 17.68 7.34 1.83
C SER A 18 18.25 8.75 2.06
N HIS A 19 17.49 9.81 1.81
CA HIS A 19 18.01 11.19 1.88
C HIS A 19 17.19 12.12 2.78
N SER A 20 17.90 13.13 3.28
CA SER A 20 17.31 14.30 3.96
C SER A 20 16.40 13.95 5.14
N ILE A 21 15.30 14.70 5.31
CA ILE A 21 14.36 14.59 6.42
C ILE A 21 13.57 13.27 6.42
N ILE A 22 13.36 12.66 5.24
CA ILE A 22 12.65 11.38 5.12
C ILE A 22 13.46 10.27 5.79
N LYS A 23 14.76 10.15 5.43
CA LYS A 23 15.66 9.18 6.08
C LYS A 23 15.67 9.33 7.60
N ARG A 24 15.82 10.57 8.10
CA ARG A 24 15.84 10.85 9.54
C ARG A 24 14.53 10.47 10.24
N ALA A 25 13.39 10.64 9.57
CA ALA A 25 12.10 10.26 10.11
C ALA A 25 11.91 8.73 10.18
N ILE A 26 12.44 8.02 9.19
CA ILE A 26 12.46 6.54 9.17
C ILE A 26 13.39 6.01 10.27
N GLU A 27 14.62 6.53 10.38
CA GLU A 27 15.59 6.14 11.42
C GLU A 27 15.11 6.45 12.84
N ALA A 28 14.26 7.47 13.00
CA ALA A 28 13.63 7.81 14.28
C ALA A 28 12.31 7.05 14.53
N GLU A 29 11.97 6.08 13.69
CA GLU A 29 10.74 5.25 13.78
C GLU A 29 9.43 6.07 13.75
N ARG A 30 9.47 7.30 13.23
CA ARG A 30 8.28 8.17 13.12
C ARG A 30 7.50 7.94 11.83
N LEU A 31 8.16 7.38 10.83
CA LEU A 31 7.65 7.10 9.50
C LEU A 31 8.06 5.68 9.08
N SER A 32 7.11 4.86 8.67
CA SER A 32 7.35 3.60 7.97
C SER A 32 6.90 3.73 6.52
N MET A 33 7.71 3.24 5.58
CA MET A 33 7.40 3.28 4.16
C MET A 33 7.68 1.95 3.49
N GLY A 34 6.82 1.56 2.55
CA GLY A 34 6.96 0.35 1.74
C GLY A 34 6.62 0.62 0.28
N VAL A 35 7.19 -0.18 -0.63
CA VAL A 35 6.83 -0.15 -2.05
C VAL A 35 6.52 -1.55 -2.52
N THR A 36 5.34 -1.73 -3.10
CA THR A 36 4.84 -2.99 -3.63
C THR A 36 4.76 -2.92 -5.15
N ASN A 37 5.30 -3.93 -5.84
CA ASN A 37 5.25 -4.00 -7.29
C ASN A 37 4.04 -4.83 -7.75
N PRO A 38 3.09 -4.25 -8.50
CA PRO A 38 1.96 -5.00 -9.08
C PRO A 38 2.38 -6.20 -9.94
N ARG A 39 3.60 -6.21 -10.49
CA ARG A 39 4.09 -7.34 -11.31
C ARG A 39 4.17 -8.65 -10.52
N ASP A 40 4.34 -8.57 -9.20
CA ASP A 40 4.39 -9.74 -8.31
C ASP A 40 3.01 -10.43 -8.17
N PHE A 41 1.95 -9.75 -8.59
CA PHE A 41 0.55 -10.20 -8.57
C PHE A 41 0.02 -10.47 -10.00
N SER A 42 0.93 -10.61 -10.97
CA SER A 42 0.55 -11.00 -12.32
C SER A 42 0.25 -12.49 -12.40
N HIS A 43 -0.85 -12.83 -13.06
CA HIS A 43 -1.27 -14.22 -13.29
C HIS A 43 -0.61 -14.88 -14.50
N ASN A 44 0.36 -14.21 -15.13
CA ASN A 44 1.07 -14.74 -16.28
C ASN A 44 2.59 -14.79 -16.07
N LYS A 45 3.25 -15.68 -16.83
CA LYS A 45 4.70 -15.91 -16.73
C LYS A 45 5.56 -14.71 -17.10
N HIS A 46 4.97 -13.68 -17.71
CA HIS A 46 5.68 -12.51 -18.21
C HIS A 46 5.54 -11.31 -17.28
N GLY A 47 4.84 -11.42 -16.15
CA GLY A 47 4.65 -10.31 -15.22
C GLY A 47 3.88 -9.15 -15.85
N GLN A 48 2.93 -9.45 -16.75
CA GLN A 48 2.13 -8.44 -17.43
C GLN A 48 1.12 -7.84 -16.45
N VAL A 49 0.97 -6.52 -16.52
CA VAL A 49 0.15 -5.72 -15.60
C VAL A 49 -0.75 -4.74 -16.34
N ASP A 50 -0.66 -4.70 -17.66
CA ASP A 50 -1.35 -3.82 -18.58
C ASP A 50 -1.86 -4.61 -19.80
N ASP A 51 -2.97 -4.17 -20.38
CA ASP A 51 -3.56 -4.77 -21.57
C ASP A 51 -4.13 -3.71 -22.52
N THR A 52 -4.48 -4.14 -23.73
CA THR A 52 -5.08 -3.30 -24.75
C THR A 52 -6.45 -2.81 -24.28
N PRO A 53 -6.73 -1.50 -24.36
CA PRO A 53 -8.03 -0.98 -23.97
C PRO A 53 -9.15 -1.52 -24.88
N TYR A 54 -10.29 -1.86 -24.27
CA TYR A 54 -11.50 -2.21 -25.03
C TYR A 54 -11.93 -1.04 -25.93
N GLY A 55 -12.36 -1.37 -27.15
CA GLY A 55 -12.69 -0.38 -28.18
C GLY A 55 -11.50 0.03 -29.05
N GLY A 56 -10.30 -0.49 -28.78
CA GLY A 56 -9.08 -0.19 -29.54
C GLY A 56 -8.52 1.19 -29.21
N GLY A 57 -7.57 1.64 -30.04
CA GLY A 57 -6.82 2.88 -29.81
C GLY A 57 -5.34 2.62 -29.52
N ALA A 58 -4.57 3.70 -29.39
CA ALA A 58 -3.16 3.61 -29.05
C ALA A 58 -2.96 3.64 -27.53
N GLY A 59 -1.96 2.91 -27.05
CA GLY A 59 -1.61 2.85 -25.63
C GLY A 59 -2.10 1.58 -24.93
N MET A 60 -1.78 1.50 -23.64
CA MET A 60 -2.08 0.35 -22.77
C MET A 60 -2.82 0.84 -21.52
N LEU A 61 -3.63 -0.03 -20.93
CA LEU A 61 -4.39 0.24 -19.71
C LEU A 61 -4.01 -0.78 -18.64
N MET A 62 -3.73 -0.30 -17.42
CA MET A 62 -3.42 -1.18 -16.29
C MET A 62 -4.57 -2.14 -16.02
N MET A 63 -4.24 -3.42 -15.90
CA MET A 63 -5.20 -4.46 -15.54
C MET A 63 -5.61 -4.30 -14.08
N ALA A 64 -6.91 -4.49 -13.80
CA ALA A 64 -7.43 -4.40 -12.44
C ALA A 64 -6.84 -5.45 -11.48
N PRO A 65 -6.76 -6.76 -11.82
CA PRO A 65 -6.38 -7.78 -10.84
C PRO A 65 -5.02 -7.54 -10.16
N PRO A 66 -3.90 -7.32 -10.89
CA PRO A 66 -2.61 -7.11 -10.23
C PRO A 66 -2.55 -5.85 -9.36
N ILE A 67 -3.35 -4.82 -9.68
CA ILE A 67 -3.43 -3.59 -8.89
C ILE A 67 -4.21 -3.82 -7.59
N PHE A 68 -5.38 -4.45 -7.68
CA PHE A 68 -6.21 -4.72 -6.51
C PHE A 68 -5.51 -5.68 -5.55
N GLU A 69 -4.94 -6.77 -6.06
CA GLU A 69 -4.22 -7.75 -5.26
C GLU A 69 -3.00 -7.14 -4.56
N ALA A 70 -2.26 -6.26 -5.24
CA ALA A 70 -1.17 -5.51 -4.61
C ALA A 70 -1.66 -4.66 -3.44
N VAL A 71 -2.73 -3.89 -3.62
CA VAL A 71 -3.31 -3.04 -2.57
C VAL A 71 -3.85 -3.86 -1.40
N GLU A 72 -4.58 -4.94 -1.69
CA GLU A 72 -5.11 -5.85 -0.67
C GLU A 72 -3.99 -6.53 0.12
N SER A 73 -2.89 -6.92 -0.53
CA SER A 73 -1.74 -7.51 0.15
C SER A 73 -1.13 -6.56 1.18
N VAL A 74 -1.03 -5.26 0.85
CA VAL A 74 -0.51 -4.23 1.75
C VAL A 74 -1.44 -4.00 2.94
N ILE A 75 -2.75 -3.96 2.69
CA ILE A 75 -3.75 -3.81 3.75
C ILE A 75 -3.68 -5.02 4.70
N ALA A 76 -3.60 -6.24 4.17
CA ALA A 76 -3.51 -7.45 4.98
C ALA A 76 -2.22 -7.51 5.82
N GLN A 77 -1.09 -7.10 5.26
CA GLN A 77 0.18 -6.98 6.01
C GLN A 77 0.02 -6.02 7.20
N TYR A 78 -0.54 -4.84 6.96
CA TYR A 78 -0.78 -3.86 8.02
C TYR A 78 -1.71 -4.37 9.12
N ASP A 79 -2.78 -5.06 8.75
CA ASP A 79 -3.73 -5.63 9.72
C ASP A 79 -3.07 -6.72 10.57
N SER A 80 -2.20 -7.53 9.98
CA SER A 80 -1.45 -8.55 10.70
C SER A 80 -0.46 -7.97 11.71
N GLU A 81 0.28 -6.91 11.32
CA GLU A 81 1.21 -6.20 12.19
C GLU A 81 0.48 -5.51 13.35
N THR A 82 -0.65 -4.87 13.05
CA THR A 82 -1.49 -4.18 14.04
C THR A 82 -2.01 -5.19 15.06
N ASN A 83 -2.61 -6.29 14.61
CA ASN A 83 -3.18 -7.31 15.49
C ASN A 83 -2.11 -8.03 16.33
N SER A 84 -0.87 -8.14 15.86
CA SER A 84 0.23 -8.73 16.63
C SER A 84 0.79 -7.79 17.70
N ALA A 85 0.62 -6.47 17.57
CA ALA A 85 1.13 -5.49 18.52
C ALA A 85 0.24 -5.35 19.76
N TYR A 86 -1.03 -5.76 19.70
CA TYR A 86 -1.94 -5.80 20.83
C TYR A 86 -1.91 -7.19 21.48
N SER A 87 -1.58 -7.25 22.77
CA SER A 87 -1.65 -8.50 23.54
C SER A 87 -3.12 -8.87 23.83
N ILE A 88 -3.43 -10.18 23.91
CA ILE A 88 -4.82 -10.68 24.15
C ILE A 88 -5.42 -10.07 25.44
N ASP A 89 -4.59 -9.77 26.44
CA ASP A 89 -5.03 -9.17 27.71
C ASP A 89 -5.38 -7.67 27.60
N GLU A 90 -4.74 -6.92 26.70
CA GLU A 90 -5.06 -5.50 26.44
C GLU A 90 -6.27 -5.34 25.50
N MET A 91 -6.52 -6.34 24.64
CA MET A 91 -7.66 -6.35 23.71
C MET A 91 -9.02 -6.36 24.42
N CYS A 92 -9.15 -7.03 25.58
CA CYS A 92 -10.44 -7.17 26.26
C CYS A 92 -10.94 -5.87 26.93
N ASP A 93 -10.05 -5.07 27.51
CA ASP A 93 -10.43 -3.81 28.18
C ASP A 93 -10.72 -2.69 27.17
N GLU A 94 -9.92 -2.57 26.10
CA GLU A 94 -10.13 -1.53 25.08
C GLU A 94 -11.28 -1.84 24.10
N MET A 95 -11.55 -3.10 23.72
CA MET A 95 -12.69 -3.45 22.85
C MET A 95 -14.04 -3.00 23.43
N SER A 96 -14.14 -2.87 24.76
CA SER A 96 -15.35 -2.39 25.44
C SER A 96 -15.54 -0.86 25.36
N LEU A 97 -14.46 -0.10 25.18
CA LEU A 97 -14.43 1.36 25.28
C LEU A 97 -14.36 2.08 23.93
N ILE A 98 -13.67 1.50 22.94
CA ILE A 98 -13.39 2.17 21.65
C ILE A 98 -13.93 1.42 20.41
N GLY A 99 -14.57 0.26 20.59
CA GLY A 99 -14.95 -0.62 19.48
C GLY A 99 -13.74 -1.38 18.93
N ASN A 100 -13.92 -2.18 17.87
CA ASN A 100 -12.85 -3.00 17.33
C ASN A 100 -11.70 -2.10 16.79
N PRO A 101 -10.45 -2.20 17.28
CA PRO A 101 -9.37 -1.29 16.90
C PRO A 101 -9.14 -1.22 15.38
N SER A 102 -9.38 -2.34 14.68
CA SER A 102 -9.31 -2.46 13.23
C SER A 102 -10.32 -1.58 12.47
N GLU A 103 -11.48 -1.27 13.09
CA GLU A 103 -12.50 -0.34 12.57
C GLU A 103 -12.14 1.13 12.77
N SER A 104 -11.29 1.46 13.76
CA SER A 104 -10.94 2.85 14.09
C SER A 104 -9.85 3.45 13.18
N ILE A 105 -9.06 2.60 12.51
CA ILE A 105 -7.96 3.05 11.64
C ILE A 105 -8.51 3.38 10.25
N ARG A 106 -8.61 4.69 9.96
CA ARG A 106 -8.96 5.17 8.63
C ARG A 106 -7.82 4.93 7.64
N ARG A 107 -7.91 3.83 6.90
CA ARG A 107 -7.05 3.55 5.74
C ARG A 107 -7.51 4.42 4.57
N ARG A 108 -6.57 5.08 3.88
CA ARG A 108 -6.87 5.88 2.69
C ARG A 108 -6.05 5.39 1.52
N VAL A 109 -6.74 4.97 0.47
CA VAL A 109 -6.13 4.71 -0.83
C VAL A 109 -6.20 5.99 -1.64
N ILE A 110 -5.03 6.50 -2.07
CA ILE A 110 -4.92 7.71 -2.89
C ILE A 110 -4.42 7.28 -4.26
N PHE A 111 -5.26 7.47 -5.29
CA PHE A 111 -4.86 7.26 -6.67
C PHE A 111 -4.34 8.57 -7.27
N MET A 112 -3.07 8.59 -7.65
CA MET A 112 -2.43 9.75 -8.26
C MET A 112 -2.72 9.77 -9.76
N GLY A 113 -3.48 10.76 -10.21
CA GLY A 113 -3.81 10.92 -11.63
C GLY A 113 -4.05 12.38 -12.01
N PRO A 114 -3.89 12.74 -13.29
CA PRO A 114 -4.00 14.13 -13.76
C PRO A 114 -5.42 14.70 -13.60
N THR A 115 -6.43 13.85 -13.44
CA THR A 115 -7.83 14.23 -13.23
C THR A 115 -8.20 14.34 -11.75
N GLY A 116 -7.26 14.11 -10.83
CA GLY A 116 -7.47 14.25 -9.40
C GLY A 116 -7.70 15.70 -8.97
N GLN A 117 -8.29 15.89 -7.78
CA GLN A 117 -8.33 17.23 -7.18
C GLN A 117 -6.92 17.63 -6.68
N PRO A 118 -6.53 18.91 -6.83
CA PRO A 118 -5.27 19.43 -6.30
C PRO A 118 -5.14 19.34 -4.79
#